data_AF-A0A3D5UUC7-F1
#
_entry.id   AF-A0A3D5UUC7-F1
#
_cell.length_a   1.000
_cell.length_b   1.000
_cell.length_c   1.000
_cell.angle_alpha   90.00
_cell.angle_beta   90.00
_cell.angle_gamma   90.00
#
_symmetry.space_group_name_H-M   'P 1'
#
loop_
_entity.id
_entity.type
_entity.pdbx_description
1 polymer ?
#
loop_
_entity_poly.entity_id
_entity_poly.type
_entity_poly.pdbx_seq_one_letter_code
_entity_poly.pdbx_strand_id
1 'polypeptide(L)'
;QDLIDWVAATFVGDEPLEATIDEDGQLNFSAANGRALTIEADNAGTPVSLAGLLGSHTSSTNGVNRDKFESDFNNLREQIEQLASDASYKGVNLLKGDLLSVFFNNEQTSKLDIEGVDLTPDGLLNIGAVANESGDHGFAADSDIQTFVDTLNAATGVLRQQSSTFGANLGVVQIRQDFTSSLINTLEAGASELTVADTNEEGAKMLALQTRQQLGTTALSLANQAEQGVLRLFG
;
A
#
# COMPACT_ATOMS: atom_id res chain seq x y z
N GLN A 1 -51.55 -29.69 -7.34
CA GLN A 1 -51.67 -28.69 -6.27
C GLN A 1 -51.37 -29.33 -4.92
N ASP A 2 -52.10 -30.37 -4.50
CA ASP A 2 -51.91 -31.05 -3.21
C ASP A 2 -50.47 -31.53 -2.91
N LEU A 3 -49.73 -32.04 -3.92
CA LEU A 3 -48.32 -32.43 -3.74
C LEU A 3 -47.36 -31.24 -3.60
N ILE A 4 -47.65 -30.13 -4.28
CA ILE A 4 -46.85 -28.90 -4.22
C ILE A 4 -47.07 -28.23 -2.86
N ASP A 5 -48.32 -28.17 -2.41
CA ASP A 5 -48.69 -27.63 -1.10
C ASP A 5 -48.14 -28.51 0.05
N TRP A 6 -48.08 -29.84 -0.15
CA TRP A 6 -47.45 -30.77 0.80
C TRP A 6 -45.94 -30.57 0.92
N VAL A 7 -45.23 -30.34 -0.20
CA VAL A 7 -43.79 -30.06 -0.19
C VAL A 7 -43.50 -28.77 0.59
N ALA A 8 -44.23 -27.69 0.30
CA ALA A 8 -44.05 -26.41 1.00
C ALA A 8 -44.34 -26.50 2.51
N ALA A 9 -45.23 -27.41 2.94
CA ALA A 9 -45.58 -27.60 4.35
C ALA A 9 -44.70 -28.63 5.08
N THR A 10 -44.07 -29.56 4.38
CA THR A 10 -43.34 -30.71 4.98
C THR A 10 -41.84 -30.45 5.11
N PHE A 11 -41.24 -29.71 4.18
CA PHE A 11 -39.83 -29.39 4.25
C PHE A 11 -39.64 -28.06 4.98
N VAL A 12 -39.26 -28.15 6.26
CA VAL A 12 -38.82 -27.01 7.06
C VAL A 12 -37.29 -26.95 6.92
N GLY A 13 -36.79 -25.99 6.17
CA GLY A 13 -35.36 -25.72 6.01
C GLY A 13 -35.12 -24.22 5.96
N ASP A 14 -33.87 -23.79 6.16
CA ASP A 14 -33.50 -22.36 6.18
C ASP A 14 -33.74 -21.65 4.84
N GLU A 15 -33.96 -22.40 3.75
CA GLU A 15 -34.10 -21.85 2.41
C GLU A 15 -35.47 -22.20 1.78
N PRO A 16 -36.13 -21.26 1.09
CA PRO A 16 -37.39 -21.50 0.42
C PRO A 16 -37.23 -22.52 -0.72
N LEU A 17 -37.95 -23.64 -0.61
CA LEU A 17 -38.00 -24.70 -1.60
C LEU A 17 -39.16 -24.49 -2.56
N GLU A 18 -38.87 -24.55 -3.85
CA GLU A 18 -39.86 -24.59 -4.92
C GLU A 18 -39.86 -25.99 -5.54
N ALA A 19 -41.06 -26.52 -5.81
CA ALA A 19 -41.24 -27.77 -6.51
C ALA A 19 -42.11 -27.56 -7.76
N THR A 20 -41.61 -28.02 -8.90
CA THR A 20 -42.29 -27.97 -10.20
C THR A 20 -42.38 -29.37 -10.80
N ILE A 21 -43.30 -29.56 -11.76
CA ILE A 21 -43.40 -30.81 -12.54
C ILE A 21 -42.97 -30.47 -13.96
N ASP A 22 -42.01 -31.21 -14.51
CA ASP A 22 -41.55 -31.02 -15.89
C ASP A 22 -42.51 -31.65 -16.91
N GLU A 23 -42.26 -31.42 -18.21
CA GLU A 23 -43.08 -31.94 -19.30
C GLU A 23 -43.08 -33.48 -19.39
N ASP A 24 -42.08 -34.12 -18.78
CA ASP A 24 -41.93 -35.59 -18.68
C ASP A 24 -42.58 -36.16 -17.41
N GLY A 25 -43.21 -35.33 -16.57
CA GLY A 25 -43.91 -35.72 -15.35
C GLY A 25 -43.00 -35.98 -14.14
N GLN A 26 -41.75 -35.55 -14.19
CA GLN A 26 -40.81 -35.63 -13.06
C GLN A 26 -41.01 -34.46 -12.09
N LEU A 27 -40.84 -34.73 -10.80
CA LEU A 27 -40.87 -33.71 -9.75
C LEU A 27 -39.48 -33.05 -9.66
N ASN A 28 -39.38 -31.78 -10.03
CA ASN A 28 -38.17 -30.99 -9.91
C ASN A 28 -38.23 -30.15 -8.63
N PHE A 29 -37.20 -30.25 -7.79
CA PHE A 29 -37.03 -29.39 -6.62
C PHE A 29 -35.92 -28.40 -6.91
N SER A 30 -36.16 -27.13 -6.61
CA SER A 30 -35.16 -26.07 -6.70
C SER A 30 -35.24 -25.17 -5.48
N ALA A 31 -34.09 -24.76 -4.96
CA ALA A 31 -34.07 -23.65 -4.01
C ALA A 31 -34.37 -22.35 -4.77
N ALA A 32 -35.25 -21.49 -4.23
CA ALA A 32 -35.64 -20.24 -4.91
C ALA A 32 -34.46 -19.27 -5.12
N ASN A 33 -33.39 -19.43 -4.33
CA ASN A 33 -32.13 -18.69 -4.40
C ASN A 33 -31.11 -19.30 -5.40
N GLY A 34 -31.38 -20.48 -5.95
CA GLY A 34 -30.52 -21.20 -6.88
C GLY A 34 -29.40 -22.06 -6.25
N ARG A 35 -29.31 -22.13 -4.92
CA ARG A 35 -28.31 -22.93 -4.18
C ARG A 35 -28.54 -24.44 -4.37
N ALA A 36 -27.50 -25.23 -4.13
CA ALA A 36 -27.59 -26.68 -4.23
C ALA A 36 -28.47 -27.25 -3.11
N LEU A 37 -29.49 -28.03 -3.48
CA LEU A 37 -30.36 -28.67 -2.50
C LEU A 37 -29.72 -29.95 -1.96
N THR A 38 -29.42 -29.97 -0.66
CA THR A 38 -28.99 -31.18 0.05
C THR A 38 -30.09 -31.61 1.01
N ILE A 39 -30.50 -32.88 0.97
CA ILE A 39 -31.44 -33.46 1.92
C ILE A 39 -30.65 -34.35 2.86
N GLU A 40 -30.60 -33.96 4.13
CA GLU A 40 -30.01 -34.78 5.18
C GLU A 40 -31.09 -35.62 5.86
N ALA A 41 -30.78 -36.89 6.11
CA ALA A 41 -31.63 -37.72 6.96
C ALA A 41 -31.38 -37.33 8.42
N ASP A 42 -32.44 -37.14 9.20
CA ASP A 42 -32.49 -36.73 10.63
C ASP A 42 -31.72 -37.67 11.62
N ASN A 43 -30.87 -38.57 11.14
CA ASN A 43 -30.10 -39.50 11.98
C ASN A 43 -28.70 -39.78 11.42
N ALA A 44 -27.76 -38.84 11.59
CA ALA A 44 -26.29 -39.02 11.55
C ALA A 44 -25.69 -39.93 10.44
N GLY A 45 -26.44 -40.16 9.36
CA GLY A 45 -26.09 -41.04 8.26
C GLY A 45 -25.53 -40.21 7.11
N THR A 46 -24.67 -40.82 6.31
CA THR A 46 -24.10 -40.23 5.10
C THR A 46 -25.15 -39.44 4.31
N PRO A 47 -24.89 -38.17 3.95
CA PRO A 47 -25.81 -37.36 3.15
C PRO A 47 -26.27 -38.14 1.92
N VAL A 48 -27.58 -38.23 1.69
CA VAL A 48 -28.15 -38.89 0.52
C VAL A 48 -28.55 -37.78 -0.45
N SER A 49 -28.04 -37.82 -1.69
CA SER A 49 -28.48 -36.87 -2.70
C SER A 49 -29.98 -37.07 -3.00
N LEU A 50 -30.68 -35.99 -3.41
CA LEU A 50 -32.08 -36.06 -3.84
C LEU A 50 -32.30 -37.19 -4.87
N ALA A 51 -31.36 -37.34 -5.81
CA ALA A 51 -31.34 -38.41 -6.80
C ALA A 51 -31.18 -39.83 -6.20
N GLY A 52 -30.47 -39.96 -5.07
CA GLY A 52 -30.32 -41.22 -4.34
C GLY A 52 -31.56 -41.61 -3.53
N LEU A 53 -32.34 -40.64 -3.05
CA LEU A 53 -33.56 -40.87 -2.27
C LEU A 53 -34.80 -41.11 -3.14
N LEU A 54 -34.94 -40.37 -4.25
CA LEU A 54 -36.16 -40.34 -5.07
C LEU A 54 -35.96 -40.96 -6.48
N GLY A 55 -34.75 -41.42 -6.80
CA GLY A 55 -34.44 -42.13 -8.04
C GLY A 55 -34.51 -41.27 -9.30
N SER A 56 -34.67 -41.91 -10.46
CA SER A 56 -34.72 -41.26 -11.79
C SER A 56 -35.97 -40.40 -12.04
N HIS A 57 -36.86 -40.25 -11.05
CA HIS A 57 -38.13 -39.52 -11.16
C HIS A 57 -38.07 -38.10 -10.59
N THR A 58 -36.87 -37.66 -10.20
CA THR A 58 -36.62 -36.31 -9.70
C THR A 58 -35.34 -35.74 -10.29
N SER A 59 -35.39 -34.47 -10.63
CA SER A 59 -34.22 -33.66 -10.99
C SER A 59 -34.07 -32.51 -9.99
N SER A 60 -32.82 -32.05 -9.81
CA SER A 60 -32.50 -30.85 -9.04
C SER A 60 -31.76 -29.91 -9.97
N THR A 61 -32.30 -28.72 -10.17
CA THR A 61 -31.64 -27.68 -10.96
C THR A 61 -30.98 -26.69 -10.03
N ASN A 62 -29.64 -26.66 -10.03
CA ASN A 62 -28.86 -25.65 -9.32
C ASN A 62 -28.82 -24.38 -10.17
N GLY A 63 -29.56 -23.35 -9.77
CA GLY A 63 -29.74 -22.12 -10.54
C GLY A 63 -28.59 -21.11 -10.40
N VAL A 64 -27.88 -21.04 -9.26
CA VAL A 64 -26.78 -20.11 -8.99
C VAL A 64 -25.87 -20.70 -7.91
N ASN A 65 -24.58 -20.91 -8.18
CA ASN A 65 -23.60 -21.39 -7.19
C ASN A 65 -23.22 -20.26 -6.19
N ARG A 66 -24.17 -19.75 -5.41
CA ARG A 66 -23.94 -18.66 -4.44
C ARG A 66 -22.92 -19.04 -3.38
N ASP A 67 -22.95 -20.27 -2.89
CA ASP A 67 -21.97 -20.84 -1.95
C ASP A 67 -20.53 -20.68 -2.45
N LYS A 68 -20.33 -20.90 -3.75
CA LYS A 68 -19.03 -20.71 -4.38
C LYS A 68 -18.64 -19.22 -4.36
N PHE A 69 -19.57 -18.32 -4.66
CA PHE A 69 -19.29 -16.89 -4.64
C PHE A 69 -19.05 -16.35 -3.23
N GLU A 70 -19.73 -16.86 -2.21
CA GLU A 70 -19.47 -16.55 -0.80
C GLU A 70 -18.03 -16.96 -0.42
N SER A 71 -17.63 -18.18 -0.79
CA SER A 71 -16.27 -18.67 -0.60
C SER A 71 -15.23 -17.86 -1.37
N ASP A 72 -15.45 -17.62 -2.67
CA ASP A 72 -14.56 -16.81 -3.51
C ASP A 72 -14.41 -15.38 -2.96
N PHE A 73 -15.50 -14.79 -2.44
CA PHE A 73 -15.47 -13.47 -1.81
C PHE A 73 -14.62 -13.45 -0.54
N ASN A 74 -14.80 -14.43 0.36
CA ASN A 74 -13.98 -14.53 1.57
C ASN A 74 -12.50 -14.79 1.25
N ASN A 75 -12.21 -15.64 0.26
CA ASN A 75 -10.84 -15.85 -0.22
C ASN A 75 -10.21 -14.55 -0.75
N LEU A 76 -10.97 -13.73 -1.49
CA LEU A 76 -10.50 -12.42 -1.94
C LEU A 76 -10.29 -11.44 -0.78
N ARG A 77 -11.14 -11.46 0.24
CA ARG A 77 -10.91 -10.68 1.47
C ARG A 77 -9.61 -11.08 2.16
N GLU A 78 -9.36 -12.38 2.30
CA GLU A 78 -8.09 -12.87 2.85
C GLU A 78 -6.88 -12.43 2.01
N GLN A 79 -6.99 -12.41 0.68
CA GLN A 79 -5.93 -11.89 -0.18
C GLN A 79 -5.71 -10.38 0.00
N ILE A 80 -6.77 -9.60 0.21
CA ILE A 80 -6.66 -8.16 0.52
C ILE A 80 -5.96 -7.97 1.87
N GLU A 81 -6.33 -8.76 2.88
CA GLU A 81 -5.69 -8.76 4.20
C GLU A 81 -4.19 -9.09 4.11
N GLN A 82 -3.84 -10.13 3.36
CA GLN A 82 -2.45 -10.53 3.11
C GLN A 82 -1.67 -9.43 2.39
N LEU A 83 -2.24 -8.84 1.33
CA LEU A 83 -1.59 -7.77 0.58
C LEU A 83 -1.36 -6.52 1.45
N ALA A 84 -2.36 -6.14 2.26
CA ALA A 84 -2.23 -5.03 3.20
C ALA A 84 -1.16 -5.33 4.26
N SER A 85 -1.08 -6.58 4.76
CA SER A 85 -0.08 -7.00 5.75
C SER A 85 1.34 -7.05 5.18
N ASP A 86 1.50 -7.46 3.92
CA ASP A 86 2.81 -7.63 3.27
C ASP A 86 3.42 -6.30 2.81
N ALA A 87 2.61 -5.23 2.71
CA ALA A 87 3.01 -3.90 2.26
C ALA A 87 3.88 -3.11 3.26
N SER A 88 4.94 -3.74 3.77
CA SER A 88 5.88 -3.16 4.71
C SER A 88 7.14 -2.63 4.00
N TYR A 89 7.65 -1.50 4.49
CA TYR A 89 8.95 -0.96 4.10
C TYR A 89 9.79 -0.68 5.34
N LYS A 90 10.95 -1.35 5.44
CA LYS A 90 11.88 -1.22 6.58
C LYS A 90 11.19 -1.39 7.96
N GLY A 91 10.17 -2.23 8.03
CA GLY A 91 9.42 -2.50 9.27
C GLY A 91 8.28 -1.53 9.57
N VAL A 92 7.93 -0.63 8.65
CA VAL A 92 6.74 0.24 8.75
C VAL A 92 5.72 -0.19 7.71
N ASN A 93 4.47 -0.40 8.12
CA ASN A 93 3.34 -0.71 7.24
C ASN A 93 2.24 0.36 7.35
N LEU A 94 2.22 1.27 6.38
CA LEU A 94 1.24 2.36 6.33
C LEU A 94 -0.18 1.90 5.98
N LEU A 95 -0.37 0.65 5.53
CA LEU A 95 -1.68 0.06 5.26
C LEU A 95 -2.24 -0.71 6.47
N LYS A 96 -1.46 -0.84 7.55
CA LYS A 96 -1.86 -1.45 8.83
C LYS A 96 -1.93 -0.43 9.97
N GLY A 97 -1.84 0.86 9.65
CA GLY A 97 -1.94 1.94 10.64
C GLY A 97 -0.61 2.42 11.25
N ASP A 98 0.54 1.94 10.76
CA ASP A 98 1.82 2.39 11.30
C ASP A 98 2.14 3.84 10.93
N LEU A 99 3.00 4.47 11.74
CA LEU A 99 3.47 5.83 11.53
C LEU A 99 4.83 5.84 10.83
N LEU A 100 4.97 6.61 9.75
CA LEU A 100 6.26 6.93 9.14
C LEU A 100 6.64 8.39 9.41
N SER A 101 7.65 8.62 10.24
CA SER A 101 8.22 9.96 10.44
C SER A 101 9.39 10.20 9.47
N VAL A 102 9.25 11.22 8.63
CA VAL A 102 10.31 11.69 7.73
C VAL A 102 10.94 12.95 8.30
N PHE A 103 12.23 12.91 8.62
CA PHE A 103 12.98 14.06 9.12
C PHE A 103 13.65 14.80 7.98
N PHE A 104 13.54 16.13 7.98
CA PHE A 104 14.14 17.00 6.97
C PHE A 104 15.46 17.63 7.42
N ASN A 105 15.85 17.42 8.67
CA ASN A 105 17.10 17.92 9.22
C ASN A 105 17.78 16.92 10.16
N ASN A 106 19.09 17.09 10.35
CA ASN A 106 19.91 16.20 11.19
C ASN A 106 19.57 16.29 12.68
N GLU A 107 19.03 17.42 13.13
CA GLU A 107 18.61 17.64 14.52
C GLU A 107 17.20 17.11 14.82
N GLN A 108 16.51 16.54 13.83
CA GLN A 108 15.16 15.96 13.94
C GLN A 108 14.06 16.93 14.42
N THR A 109 14.28 18.24 14.34
CA THR A 109 13.28 19.25 14.73
C THR A 109 12.28 19.57 13.61
N SER A 110 12.62 19.27 12.36
CA SER A 110 11.73 19.43 11.20
C SER A 110 11.35 18.05 10.66
N LYS A 111 10.06 17.70 10.76
CA LYS A 111 9.56 16.39 10.33
C LYS A 111 8.19 16.46 9.68
N LEU A 112 7.88 15.44 8.89
CA LEU A 112 6.54 15.09 8.42
C LEU A 112 6.20 13.72 8.98
N ASP A 113 5.11 13.66 9.74
CA ASP A 113 4.55 12.40 10.22
C ASP A 113 3.47 11.96 9.23
N ILE A 114 3.67 10.80 8.62
CA ILE A 114 2.73 10.17 7.70
C ILE A 114 2.01 9.08 8.47
N GLU A 115 0.78 9.37 8.88
CA GLU A 115 -0.10 8.42 9.55
C GLU A 115 -0.62 7.40 8.55
N GLY A 116 -0.27 6.14 8.79
CA GLY A 116 -0.89 5.00 8.13
C GLY A 116 -2.32 4.83 8.60
N VAL A 117 -3.10 4.13 7.79
CA VAL A 117 -4.48 3.79 8.08
C VAL A 117 -4.63 2.29 7.86
N ASP A 118 -5.40 1.63 8.71
CA ASP A 118 -5.69 0.21 8.57
C ASP A 118 -6.64 -0.02 7.38
N LEU A 119 -6.08 -0.38 6.23
CA LEU A 119 -6.78 -0.65 4.97
C LEU A 119 -7.02 -2.15 4.76
N THR A 120 -7.20 -2.88 5.85
CA THR A 120 -7.60 -4.28 5.85
C THR A 120 -9.10 -4.42 5.68
N PRO A 121 -9.61 -5.60 5.28
CA PRO A 121 -11.05 -5.84 5.18
C PRO A 121 -11.81 -5.50 6.48
N ASP A 122 -11.26 -5.89 7.64
CA ASP A 122 -11.87 -5.67 8.96
C ASP A 122 -11.53 -4.30 9.58
N GLY A 123 -10.56 -3.58 9.00
CA GLY A 123 -10.18 -2.22 9.40
C GLY A 123 -11.12 -1.16 8.80
N LEU A 124 -10.54 -0.09 8.25
CA LEU A 124 -11.31 1.04 7.73
C LEU A 124 -12.09 0.70 6.46
N LEU A 125 -11.74 -0.37 5.74
CA LEU A 125 -12.51 -0.78 4.56
C LEU A 125 -13.88 -1.36 4.93
N ASN A 126 -14.04 -1.88 6.15
CA ASN A 126 -15.29 -2.44 6.68
C ASN A 126 -15.95 -3.44 5.71
N ILE A 127 -15.14 -4.21 4.98
CA ILE A 127 -15.62 -5.28 4.12
C ILE A 127 -15.77 -6.48 5.04
N GLY A 128 -16.96 -6.71 5.59
CA GLY A 128 -17.25 -7.84 6.49
C GLY A 128 -17.14 -9.20 5.79
N ALA A 129 -16.94 -10.25 6.58
CA ALA A 129 -16.98 -11.63 6.08
C ALA A 129 -18.41 -11.99 5.64
N VAL A 130 -18.52 -12.82 4.61
CA VAL A 130 -19.80 -13.38 4.19
C VAL A 130 -19.98 -14.71 4.89
N ALA A 131 -21.08 -14.89 5.61
CA ALA A 131 -21.41 -16.18 6.22
C ALA A 131 -21.63 -17.23 5.12
N ASN A 132 -21.05 -18.43 5.30
CA ASN A 132 -21.07 -19.51 4.31
C ASN A 132 -21.28 -20.90 4.96
N GLU A 133 -21.84 -20.94 6.17
CA GLU A 133 -22.11 -22.18 6.90
C GLU A 133 -23.57 -22.63 6.70
N SER A 134 -23.87 -23.91 6.90
CA SER A 134 -25.24 -24.43 6.74
C SER A 134 -26.23 -23.64 7.60
N GLY A 135 -27.15 -22.93 6.94
CA GLY A 135 -28.22 -22.16 7.58
C GLY A 135 -27.89 -20.69 7.87
N ASP A 136 -26.66 -20.25 7.65
CA ASP A 136 -26.26 -18.84 7.72
C ASP A 136 -25.47 -18.47 6.46
N HIS A 137 -26.20 -17.93 5.49
CA HIS A 137 -25.70 -17.59 4.17
C HIS A 137 -25.81 -16.09 3.92
N GLY A 138 -24.66 -15.42 3.77
CA GLY A 138 -24.63 -13.98 3.59
C GLY A 138 -25.08 -13.52 2.20
N PHE A 139 -25.22 -14.43 1.21
CA PHE A 139 -25.79 -14.13 -0.12
C PHE A 139 -27.15 -14.83 -0.34
N ALA A 140 -27.95 -15.02 0.72
CA ALA A 140 -29.27 -15.64 0.62
C ALA A 140 -30.21 -14.90 -0.35
N ALA A 141 -30.27 -13.56 -0.28
CA ALA A 141 -31.07 -12.72 -1.17
C ALA A 141 -30.23 -11.75 -2.00
N ASP A 142 -30.80 -11.27 -3.12
CA ASP A 142 -30.16 -10.26 -3.98
C ASP A 142 -29.94 -8.92 -3.24
N SER A 143 -30.80 -8.60 -2.26
CA SER A 143 -30.63 -7.43 -1.39
C SER A 143 -29.36 -7.51 -0.53
N ASP A 144 -28.96 -8.72 -0.12
CA ASP A 144 -27.78 -8.91 0.71
C ASP A 144 -26.53 -8.67 -0.13
N ILE A 145 -26.51 -9.23 -1.36
CA ILE A 145 -25.46 -8.95 -2.34
C ILE A 145 -25.36 -7.44 -2.62
N GLN A 146 -26.48 -6.75 -2.80
CA GLN A 146 -26.47 -5.30 -3.04
C GLN A 146 -25.85 -4.54 -1.86
N THR A 147 -26.10 -4.96 -0.62
CA THR A 147 -25.49 -4.37 0.58
C THR A 147 -23.96 -4.55 0.59
N PHE A 148 -23.46 -5.72 0.17
CA PHE A 148 -22.02 -5.93 -0.01
C PHE A 148 -21.43 -5.09 -1.15
N VAL A 149 -22.14 -4.92 -2.27
CA VAL A 149 -21.73 -4.04 -3.36
C VAL A 149 -21.60 -2.59 -2.88
N ASP A 150 -22.56 -2.11 -2.10
CA ASP A 150 -22.52 -0.75 -1.53
C ASP A 150 -21.34 -0.58 -0.57
N THR A 151 -21.05 -1.61 0.23
CA THR A 151 -19.86 -1.66 1.11
C THR A 151 -18.56 -1.59 0.30
N LEU A 152 -18.44 -2.36 -0.80
CA LEU A 152 -17.26 -2.32 -1.67
C LEU A 152 -17.08 -0.94 -2.35
N ASN A 153 -18.19 -0.29 -2.74
CA ASN A 153 -18.15 1.07 -3.29
C ASN A 153 -17.64 2.07 -2.25
N ALA A 154 -18.10 1.97 -1.00
CA ALA A 154 -17.62 2.78 0.11
C ALA A 154 -16.13 2.54 0.39
N ALA A 155 -15.70 1.28 0.46
CA ALA A 155 -14.30 0.89 0.63
C ALA A 155 -13.40 1.47 -0.49
N THR A 156 -13.87 1.46 -1.74
CA THR A 156 -13.16 2.09 -2.86
C THR A 156 -13.05 3.60 -2.68
N GLY A 157 -14.07 4.25 -2.11
CA GLY A 157 -14.02 5.66 -1.72
C GLY A 157 -12.92 5.95 -0.69
N VAL A 158 -12.83 5.12 0.36
CA VAL A 158 -11.78 5.19 1.37
C VAL A 158 -10.39 5.05 0.75
N LEU A 159 -10.19 4.05 -0.11
CA LEU A 159 -8.90 3.84 -0.81
C LEU A 159 -8.49 5.06 -1.64
N ARG A 160 -9.43 5.70 -2.35
CA ARG A 160 -9.16 6.93 -3.13
C ARG A 160 -8.77 8.10 -2.24
N GLN A 161 -9.47 8.28 -1.12
CA GLN A 161 -9.15 9.34 -0.15
C GLN A 161 -7.76 9.13 0.46
N GLN A 162 -7.42 7.91 0.84
CA GLN A 162 -6.11 7.61 1.41
C GLN A 162 -4.99 7.75 0.37
N SER A 163 -5.22 7.31 -0.87
CA SER A 163 -4.27 7.50 -1.98
C SER A 163 -4.00 8.98 -2.25
N SER A 164 -5.04 9.83 -2.24
CA SER A 164 -4.88 11.28 -2.36
C SER A 164 -4.05 11.87 -1.21
N THR A 165 -4.24 11.38 0.01
CA THR A 165 -3.49 11.83 1.20
C THR A 165 -2.01 11.44 1.11
N PHE A 166 -1.72 10.20 0.73
CA PHE A 166 -0.35 9.75 0.46
C PHE A 166 0.30 10.51 -0.70
N GLY A 167 -0.45 10.83 -1.76
CA GLY A 167 0.03 11.65 -2.87
C GLY A 167 0.41 13.07 -2.44
N ALA A 168 -0.40 13.71 -1.58
CA ALA A 168 -0.08 15.01 -1.02
C ALA A 168 1.17 14.97 -0.14
N ASN A 169 1.30 13.96 0.74
CA ASN A 169 2.48 13.76 1.57
C ASN A 169 3.74 13.54 0.72
N LEU A 170 3.65 12.73 -0.35
CA LEU A 170 4.76 12.52 -1.28
C LEU A 170 5.17 13.84 -1.95
N GLY A 171 4.21 14.66 -2.38
CA GLY A 171 4.50 15.98 -2.95
C GLY A 171 5.28 16.88 -1.98
N VAL A 172 4.91 16.89 -0.69
CA VAL A 172 5.66 17.63 0.34
C VAL A 172 7.08 17.11 0.48
N VAL A 173 7.26 15.79 0.53
CA VAL A 173 8.59 15.16 0.64
C VAL A 173 9.47 15.51 -0.56
N GLN A 174 8.93 15.45 -1.78
CA GLN A 174 9.65 15.80 -3.01
C GLN A 174 10.08 17.28 -3.01
N ILE A 175 9.16 18.20 -2.69
CA ILE A 175 9.49 19.63 -2.60
C ILE A 175 10.61 19.89 -1.58
N ARG A 176 10.56 19.22 -0.42
CA ARG A 176 11.59 19.33 0.61
C ARG A 176 12.93 18.74 0.17
N GLN A 177 12.90 17.63 -0.55
CA GLN A 177 14.09 17.01 -1.13
C GLN A 177 14.76 17.96 -2.13
N ASP A 178 14.00 18.53 -3.06
CA ASP A 178 14.51 19.44 -4.09
C ASP A 178 15.05 20.74 -3.49
N PHE A 179 14.33 21.32 -2.52
CA PHE A 179 14.80 22.48 -1.77
C PHE A 179 16.13 22.20 -1.06
N THR A 180 16.22 21.05 -0.37
CA THR A 180 17.43 20.68 0.38
C THR A 180 18.61 20.45 -0.57
N SER A 181 18.39 19.79 -1.71
CA SER A 181 19.42 19.62 -2.73
C SER A 181 19.90 20.96 -3.29
N SER A 182 18.98 21.86 -3.61
CA SER A 182 19.30 23.21 -4.11
C SER A 182 20.05 24.04 -3.08
N LEU A 183 19.68 23.93 -1.81
CA LEU A 183 20.37 24.58 -0.70
C LEU A 183 21.80 24.04 -0.54
N ILE A 184 21.98 22.72 -0.58
CA ILE A 184 23.30 22.08 -0.52
C ILE A 184 24.20 22.58 -1.66
N ASN A 185 23.69 22.57 -2.90
CA ASN A 185 24.46 23.03 -4.07
C ASN A 185 24.85 24.51 -3.94
N THR A 186 23.95 25.35 -3.43
CA THR A 186 24.23 26.78 -3.20
C THR A 186 25.28 26.99 -2.11
N LEU A 187 25.18 26.24 -1.01
CA LEU A 187 26.14 26.30 0.10
C LEU A 187 27.53 25.76 -0.33
N GLU A 188 27.58 24.73 -1.17
CA GLU A 188 28.82 24.21 -1.75
C GLU A 188 29.48 25.25 -2.65
N ALA A 189 28.72 25.90 -3.55
CA ALA A 189 29.23 26.98 -4.38
C ALA A 189 29.74 28.17 -3.56
N GLY A 190 28.97 28.63 -2.56
CA GLY A 190 29.37 29.73 -1.68
C GLY A 190 30.59 29.38 -0.81
N ALA A 191 30.69 28.13 -0.35
CA ALA A 191 31.89 27.65 0.34
C ALA A 191 33.11 27.60 -0.59
N SER A 192 32.93 27.17 -1.85
CA SER A 192 33.98 27.27 -2.86
C SER A 192 34.38 28.72 -3.09
N GLU A 193 33.47 29.68 -3.24
CA GLU A 193 33.85 31.09 -3.39
C GLU A 193 34.60 31.65 -2.18
N LEU A 194 34.27 31.23 -0.96
CA LEU A 194 34.98 31.66 0.25
C LEU A 194 36.36 31.00 0.44
N THR A 195 36.57 29.83 -0.15
CA THR A 195 37.80 29.04 0.01
C THR A 195 38.74 29.12 -1.18
N VAL A 196 38.20 29.39 -2.38
CA VAL A 196 38.99 29.60 -3.59
C VAL A 196 39.67 30.95 -3.48
N ALA A 197 40.99 30.92 -3.41
CA ALA A 197 41.78 32.14 -3.49
C ALA A 197 41.78 32.69 -4.93
N ASP A 198 41.70 34.01 -5.07
CA ASP A 198 41.79 34.65 -6.38
C ASP A 198 43.20 34.43 -6.95
N THR A 199 43.29 33.62 -8.00
CA THR A 199 44.56 33.26 -8.65
C THR A 199 45.29 34.46 -9.23
N ASN A 200 44.59 35.55 -9.58
CA ASN A 200 45.21 36.80 -10.01
C ASN A 200 45.81 37.56 -8.83
N GLU A 201 45.13 37.61 -7.69
CA GLU A 201 45.65 38.26 -6.48
C GLU A 201 46.81 37.47 -5.88
N GLU A 202 46.67 36.14 -5.78
CA GLU A 202 47.77 35.25 -5.36
C GLU A 202 48.94 35.32 -6.34
N GLY A 203 48.68 35.36 -7.65
CA GLY A 203 49.69 35.50 -8.69
C GLY A 203 50.44 36.83 -8.60
N ALA A 204 49.74 37.95 -8.40
CA ALA A 204 50.34 39.25 -8.21
C ALA A 204 51.15 39.34 -6.90
N LYS A 205 50.64 38.77 -5.80
CA LYS A 205 51.36 38.67 -4.52
C LYS A 205 52.61 37.81 -4.67
N MET A 206 52.54 36.69 -5.39
CA MET A 206 53.66 35.80 -5.64
C MET A 206 54.75 36.49 -6.48
N LEU A 207 54.35 37.20 -7.55
CA LEU A 207 55.28 38.00 -8.36
C LEU A 207 55.92 39.12 -7.53
N ALA A 208 55.14 39.87 -6.77
CA ALA A 208 55.63 40.92 -5.88
C ALA A 208 56.59 40.35 -4.82
N LEU A 209 56.31 39.17 -4.27
CA LEU A 209 57.18 38.48 -3.33
C LEU A 209 58.50 38.05 -3.99
N GLN A 210 58.46 37.49 -5.21
CA GLN A 210 59.66 37.15 -5.97
C GLN A 210 60.50 38.39 -6.27
N THR A 211 59.89 39.50 -6.68
CA THR A 211 60.60 40.78 -6.89
C THR A 211 61.21 41.28 -5.58
N ARG A 212 60.49 41.21 -4.46
CA ARG A 212 61.03 41.60 -3.15
C ARG A 212 62.18 40.70 -2.71
N GLN A 213 62.13 39.40 -2.97
CA GLN A 213 63.23 38.48 -2.69
C GLN A 213 64.46 38.77 -3.57
N GLN A 214 64.28 39.04 -4.87
CA GLN A 214 65.37 39.45 -5.77
C GLN A 214 65.98 40.80 -5.35
N LEU A 215 65.15 41.77 -4.95
CA LEU A 215 65.64 43.03 -4.37
C LEU A 215 66.36 42.82 -3.05
N GLY A 216 65.88 41.89 -2.20
CA GLY A 216 66.53 41.53 -0.95
C GLY A 216 67.89 40.87 -1.14
N THR A 217 68.02 39.94 -2.09
CA THR A 217 69.30 39.28 -2.39
C THR A 217 70.29 40.22 -3.07
N THR A 218 69.84 41.07 -3.98
CA THR A 218 70.68 42.10 -4.61
C THR A 218 71.10 43.17 -3.60
N ALA A 219 70.19 43.65 -2.73
CA ALA A 219 70.53 44.57 -1.66
C ALA A 219 71.53 43.97 -0.66
N LEU A 220 71.39 42.69 -0.30
CA LEU A 220 72.34 41.98 0.55
C LEU A 220 73.69 41.76 -0.13
N SER A 221 73.69 41.42 -1.43
CA SER A 221 74.91 41.33 -2.25
C SER A 221 75.64 42.68 -2.31
N LEU A 222 74.91 43.78 -2.56
CA LEU A 222 75.44 45.14 -2.56
C LEU A 222 75.95 45.57 -1.18
N ALA A 223 75.26 45.21 -0.10
CA ALA A 223 75.70 45.48 1.26
C ALA A 223 77.03 44.75 1.58
N ASN A 224 77.12 43.47 1.25
CA ASN A 224 78.36 42.69 1.43
C ASN A 224 79.52 43.22 0.54
N GLN A 225 79.23 43.64 -0.69
CA GLN A 225 80.23 44.27 -1.58
C GLN A 225 80.66 45.64 -1.06
N ALA A 226 79.75 46.44 -0.50
CA ALA A 226 80.06 47.72 0.12
C ALA A 226 80.95 47.54 1.36
N GLU A 227 80.67 46.56 2.22
CA GLU A 227 81.51 46.23 3.39
C GLU A 227 82.92 45.75 2.97
N GLN A 228 83.03 44.92 1.92
CA GLN A 228 84.33 44.52 1.36
C GLN A 228 85.09 45.67 0.67
N GLY A 229 84.37 46.61 0.05
CA GLY A 229 84.94 47.83 -0.54
C GLY A 229 85.54 48.76 0.52
N VAL A 230 84.87 48.88 1.69
CA VAL A 230 85.39 49.63 2.84
C VAL A 230 86.63 48.94 3.43
N LEU A 231 86.65 47.61 3.53
CA LEU A 231 87.81 46.86 4.01
C LEU A 231 89.06 47.02 3.10
N ARG A 232 88.91 47.17 1.78
CA ARG A 232 90.03 47.47 0.85
C ARG A 232 90.57 48.89 0.96
N LEU A 233 89.84 49.81 1.59
CA LEU A 233 90.25 51.20 1.77
C LEU A 233 91.04 51.43 3.07
N PHE A 234 90.95 50.47 4.00
CA PHE A 234 91.54 50.58 5.35
C PHE A 234 92.43 49.38 5.76
N GLY A 235 92.58 48.37 4.90
CA GLY A 235 93.58 47.30 5.02
C GLY A 235 94.61 47.38 3.91
#